data_AF-A0A3D4ISN7-F1
#
_entry.id   AF-A0A3D4ISN7-F1
#
_cell.length_a   1.000
_cell.length_b   1.000
_cell.length_c   1.000
_cell.angle_alpha   90.00
_cell.angle_beta   90.00
_cell.angle_gamma   90.00
#
_symmetry.space_group_name_H-M   'P 1'
#
loop_
_entity.id
_entity.type
_entity.pdbx_description
1 polymer ?
#
loop_
_entity_poly.entity_id
_entity_poly.type
_entity_poly.pdbx_seq_one_letter_code
_entity_poly.pdbx_strand_id
1 'polypeptide(L)'
;ALPISIGFAQKVKYKELFVLLNAKQYEQAEPFLRRYLAENDDNPNAYLFMGMIFQEKAAGNDVLKHTDILISNLDSAVIFYDKSYKQLDEKEIKRNDEYYQAYNRRDLRTGKFGVKLSDVQFDLEKRMEALRERKRLVAELRTHYDKAESKYVRSQQRFTEVKNKYGNAKTMFLRSNEETISSLKLIASVFDSSVQAFKQYKAVSEKIGNTGHNQELILNEIKNMDSDGMTKADFMQDKLEVWDYKRWAEGAMEGIEKEIVPMRDHLISYDIELNKLREKLKKDSVSVRSDLTKLVDKMLTVQLRKYDPNPMPMDVFGMKIEELEYLSELITNKRLRDSADVKLHVRLTESELKEVSHLDSVATKLSARNFDEDAVDYDHFVRNAYGTSSVLKSLVKTTKDFADREKKRKAEELQRLKGAINWMVTPKDSIPLFMEVPVGSKFKPLILVEEKYTFGFQFADTTALGYFSAINPARKDGLSVTFPVDNKVFTQRKLPVTKALSASDEKGEVFYALFYSTEKVNEKFPVTLAKIYRKDGLAWSSNFACELLPNGLTFHVESGEVAVKTTNAAGESKMVFVDRNGKKKEAPK
;
A
#
# COMPACT_ATOMS: atom_id res chain seq x y z
N ALA A 1 -74.62 25.12 -41.16
CA ALA A 1 -74.24 26.51 -41.47
C ALA A 1 -75.36 27.43 -40.99
N LEU A 2 -75.16 28.06 -39.83
CA LEU A 2 -76.00 29.13 -39.30
C LEU A 2 -75.27 30.46 -39.58
N PRO A 3 -75.97 31.55 -39.92
CA PRO A 3 -75.32 32.76 -40.40
C PRO A 3 -74.59 33.48 -39.27
N ILE A 4 -73.35 33.86 -39.55
CA ILE A 4 -72.54 34.77 -38.75
C ILE A 4 -73.20 36.15 -38.82
N SER A 5 -73.77 36.59 -37.70
CA SER A 5 -74.09 37.99 -37.47
C SER A 5 -72.77 38.75 -37.30
N ILE A 6 -72.41 39.53 -38.31
CA ILE A 6 -71.33 40.52 -38.24
C ILE A 6 -71.84 41.67 -37.39
N GLY A 7 -71.54 41.62 -36.09
CA GLY A 7 -71.81 42.72 -35.17
C GLY A 7 -70.93 43.92 -35.52
N PHE A 8 -71.56 45.00 -35.97
CA PHE A 8 -70.95 46.32 -36.07
C PHE A 8 -70.29 46.68 -34.74
N ALA A 9 -69.01 47.04 -34.80
CA ALA A 9 -68.20 47.49 -33.68
C ALA A 9 -68.86 48.68 -32.95
N GLN A 10 -69.49 48.41 -31.82
CA GLN A 10 -69.99 49.45 -30.93
C GLN A 10 -68.78 50.21 -30.34
N LYS A 11 -68.70 51.52 -30.59
CA LYS A 11 -67.63 52.39 -30.07
C LYS A 11 -67.64 52.33 -28.54
N VAL A 12 -66.57 51.80 -27.93
CA VAL A 12 -66.48 51.60 -26.48
C VAL A 12 -66.50 52.97 -25.80
N LYS A 13 -67.51 53.23 -24.95
CA LYS A 13 -67.59 54.47 -24.18
C LYS A 13 -66.76 54.35 -22.91
N TYR A 14 -65.89 55.33 -22.66
CA TYR A 14 -65.01 55.32 -21.48
C TYR A 14 -65.77 55.21 -20.15
N LYS A 15 -66.93 55.87 -20.03
CA LYS A 15 -67.76 55.85 -18.82
C LYS A 15 -68.24 54.44 -18.42
N GLU A 16 -68.58 53.61 -19.41
CA GLU A 16 -69.02 52.22 -19.18
C GLU A 16 -67.81 51.34 -18.77
N LEU A 17 -66.67 51.57 -19.39
CA LEU A 17 -65.41 50.91 -19.05
C LEU A 17 -64.89 51.28 -17.66
N PHE A 18 -65.02 52.55 -17.25
CA PHE A 18 -64.58 53.04 -15.95
C PHE A 18 -65.28 52.32 -14.79
N VAL A 19 -66.53 51.89 -14.95
CA VAL A 19 -67.24 51.10 -13.93
C VAL A 19 -66.47 49.81 -13.60
N LEU A 20 -66.00 49.10 -14.63
CA LEU A 20 -65.21 47.87 -14.46
C LEU A 20 -63.83 48.16 -13.85
N LEU A 21 -63.18 49.24 -14.29
CA LEU A 21 -61.87 49.65 -13.80
C LEU A 21 -61.89 50.07 -12.33
N ASN A 22 -62.89 50.86 -11.93
CA ASN A 22 -63.10 51.29 -10.55
C ASN A 22 -63.49 50.12 -9.63
N ALA A 23 -64.24 49.14 -10.17
CA ALA A 23 -64.54 47.88 -9.47
C ALA A 23 -63.35 46.89 -9.42
N LYS A 24 -62.17 47.27 -9.95
CA LYS A 24 -60.96 46.44 -10.04
C LYS A 24 -61.15 45.13 -10.81
N GLN A 25 -62.11 45.07 -11.73
CA GLN A 25 -62.35 43.93 -12.60
C GLN A 25 -61.38 43.96 -13.80
N TYR A 26 -60.08 43.99 -13.51
CA TYR A 26 -59.02 44.28 -14.47
C TYR A 26 -58.92 43.26 -15.61
N GLU A 27 -59.11 41.98 -15.34
CA GLU A 27 -59.10 40.94 -16.38
C GLU A 27 -60.19 41.15 -17.43
N GLN A 28 -61.37 41.58 -17.00
CA GLN A 28 -62.50 41.84 -17.90
C GLN A 28 -62.34 43.19 -18.60
N ALA A 29 -61.79 44.20 -17.91
CA ALA A 29 -61.65 45.56 -18.43
C ALA A 29 -60.51 45.72 -19.44
N GLU A 30 -59.41 44.96 -19.30
CA GLU A 30 -58.19 45.16 -20.11
C GLU A 30 -58.41 45.06 -21.63
N PRO A 31 -59.12 44.06 -22.19
CA PRO A 31 -59.30 43.97 -23.64
C PRO A 31 -60.06 45.19 -24.21
N PHE A 32 -61.06 45.68 -23.46
CA PHE A 32 -61.82 46.88 -23.83
C PHE A 32 -60.98 48.15 -23.68
N LEU A 33 -60.15 48.25 -22.64
CA LEU A 33 -59.27 49.39 -22.43
C LEU A 33 -58.17 49.48 -23.49
N ARG A 34 -57.59 48.34 -23.91
CA ARG A 34 -56.62 48.30 -25.02
C ARG A 34 -57.24 48.80 -26.33
N ARG A 35 -58.47 48.35 -26.63
CA ARG A 35 -59.21 48.80 -27.82
C ARG A 35 -59.53 50.30 -27.75
N TYR A 36 -59.97 50.78 -26.59
CA TYR A 36 -60.24 52.19 -26.36
C TYR A 36 -59.00 53.06 -26.59
N LEU A 37 -57.85 52.67 -26.02
CA LEU A 37 -56.58 53.41 -26.17
C LEU A 37 -55.97 53.32 -27.58
N ALA A 38 -56.38 52.35 -28.40
CA ALA A 38 -56.00 52.30 -29.82
C ALA A 38 -56.73 53.35 -30.67
N GLU A 39 -57.92 53.77 -30.24
CA GLU A 39 -58.76 54.75 -30.93
C GLU A 39 -58.72 56.14 -30.28
N ASN A 40 -58.23 56.26 -29.04
CA ASN A 40 -58.21 57.50 -28.25
C ASN A 40 -56.88 57.59 -27.47
N ASP A 41 -55.97 58.45 -27.92
CA ASP A 41 -54.62 58.58 -27.36
C ASP A 41 -54.46 59.77 -26.39
N ASP A 42 -55.55 60.48 -26.11
CA ASP A 42 -55.64 61.73 -25.33
C ASP A 42 -56.42 61.58 -24.01
N ASN A 43 -56.52 60.37 -23.46
CA ASN A 43 -57.20 60.11 -22.18
C ASN A 43 -56.20 59.69 -21.08
N PRO A 44 -55.78 60.62 -20.20
CA PRO A 44 -54.77 60.35 -19.17
C PRO A 44 -55.23 59.34 -18.11
N ASN A 45 -56.53 59.29 -17.80
CA ASN A 45 -57.11 58.36 -16.85
C ASN A 45 -57.12 56.92 -17.40
N ALA A 46 -57.38 56.76 -18.69
CA ALA A 46 -57.32 55.46 -19.35
C ALA A 46 -55.90 54.87 -19.29
N TYR A 47 -54.87 55.70 -19.49
CA TYR A 47 -53.47 55.29 -19.30
C TYR A 47 -53.13 54.99 -17.84
N LEU A 48 -53.65 55.77 -16.88
CA LEU A 48 -53.48 55.50 -15.45
C LEU A 48 -53.96 54.09 -15.09
N PHE A 49 -55.16 53.72 -15.52
CA PHE A 49 -55.70 52.39 -15.26
C PHE A 49 -54.96 51.28 -16.00
N MET A 50 -54.48 51.52 -17.23
CA MET A 50 -53.62 50.54 -17.90
C MET A 50 -52.33 50.30 -17.10
N GLY A 51 -51.73 51.35 -16.54
CA GLY A 51 -50.60 51.24 -15.62
C GLY A 51 -50.92 50.39 -14.39
N MET A 52 -52.10 50.59 -13.78
CA MET A 52 -52.58 49.78 -12.65
C MET A 52 -52.77 48.31 -13.00
N ILE A 53 -53.34 48.00 -14.16
CA ILE A 53 -53.54 46.62 -14.62
C ILE A 53 -52.19 45.90 -14.75
N PHE A 54 -51.20 46.54 -15.39
CA PHE A 54 -49.87 45.94 -15.52
C PHE A 54 -49.13 45.83 -14.19
N GLN A 55 -49.30 46.79 -13.27
CA GLN A 55 -48.78 46.70 -11.91
C GLN A 55 -49.39 45.49 -11.16
N GLU A 56 -50.70 45.25 -11.29
CA GLU A 56 -51.38 44.12 -10.67
C GLU A 56 -50.88 42.78 -11.26
N LYS A 57 -50.75 42.71 -12.59
CA LYS A 57 -50.18 41.54 -13.26
C LYS A 57 -48.77 41.22 -12.77
N ALA A 58 -47.91 42.24 -12.65
CA ALA A 58 -46.56 42.07 -12.11
C ALA A 58 -46.57 41.56 -10.66
N ALA A 59 -47.55 41.99 -9.84
CA ALA A 59 -47.67 41.52 -8.47
C ALA A 59 -48.03 40.03 -8.37
N GLY A 60 -48.76 39.49 -9.36
CA GLY A 60 -49.08 38.06 -9.46
C GLY A 60 -47.98 37.19 -10.07
N ASN A 61 -46.90 37.77 -10.60
CA ASN A 61 -45.80 36.99 -11.17
C ASN A 61 -44.79 36.56 -10.08
N ASP A 62 -44.39 35.29 -10.12
CA ASP A 62 -43.30 34.74 -9.30
C ASP A 62 -41.95 35.35 -9.71
N VAL A 63 -41.19 35.85 -8.74
CA VAL A 63 -39.94 36.57 -8.97
C VAL A 63 -38.82 35.72 -9.57
N LEU A 64 -38.86 34.39 -9.39
CA LEU A 64 -37.86 33.44 -9.91
C LEU A 64 -38.36 32.67 -11.14
N LYS A 65 -39.62 32.24 -11.15
CA LYS A 65 -40.19 31.41 -12.23
C LYS A 65 -40.67 32.25 -13.42
N HIS A 66 -41.14 33.46 -13.16
CA HIS A 66 -41.75 34.34 -14.15
C HIS A 66 -41.01 35.68 -14.27
N THR A 67 -39.70 35.69 -14.01
CA THR A 67 -38.86 36.91 -13.95
C THR A 67 -39.03 37.81 -15.18
N ASP A 68 -38.93 37.25 -16.39
CA ASP A 68 -39.01 38.04 -17.63
C ASP A 68 -40.38 38.68 -17.84
N ILE A 69 -41.44 37.92 -17.54
CA ILE A 69 -42.84 38.39 -17.63
C ILE A 69 -43.08 39.49 -16.59
N LEU A 70 -42.58 39.30 -15.37
CA LEU A 70 -42.65 40.29 -14.30
C LEU A 70 -41.98 41.60 -14.72
N ILE A 71 -40.74 41.52 -15.22
CA ILE A 71 -40.00 42.70 -15.69
C ILE A 71 -40.73 43.41 -16.82
N SER A 72 -41.27 42.67 -17.80
CA SER A 72 -42.04 43.21 -18.91
C SER A 72 -43.33 43.93 -18.44
N ASN A 73 -44.03 43.36 -17.46
CA ASN A 73 -45.20 43.97 -16.85
C ASN A 73 -44.84 45.25 -16.07
N LEU A 74 -43.72 45.26 -15.32
CA LEU A 74 -43.23 46.45 -14.62
C LEU A 74 -42.88 47.58 -15.60
N ASP A 75 -42.18 47.26 -16.70
CA ASP A 75 -41.86 48.24 -17.75
C ASP A 75 -43.12 48.81 -18.39
N SER A 76 -44.07 47.95 -18.72
CA SER A 76 -45.36 48.37 -19.29
C SER A 76 -46.11 49.29 -18.34
N ALA A 77 -46.17 48.96 -17.05
CA ALA A 77 -46.80 49.81 -16.03
C ALA A 77 -46.13 51.19 -15.97
N VAL A 78 -44.80 51.25 -15.96
CA VAL A 78 -44.04 52.52 -15.96
C VAL A 78 -44.34 53.34 -17.22
N ILE A 79 -44.38 52.72 -18.40
CA ILE A 79 -44.69 53.41 -19.66
C ILE A 79 -46.09 54.03 -19.61
N PHE A 80 -47.09 53.29 -19.14
CA PHE A 80 -48.46 53.79 -19.07
C PHE A 80 -48.65 54.87 -18.01
N TYR A 81 -47.97 54.76 -16.86
CA TYR A 81 -47.94 55.82 -15.86
C TYR A 81 -47.24 57.08 -16.37
N ASP A 82 -46.14 56.96 -17.11
CA ASP A 82 -45.44 58.11 -17.72
C ASP A 82 -46.31 58.82 -18.78
N LYS A 83 -47.03 58.05 -19.61
CA LYS A 83 -48.01 58.62 -20.55
C LYS A 83 -49.14 59.36 -19.84
N SER A 84 -49.71 58.78 -18.79
CA SER A 84 -50.73 59.43 -17.95
C SER A 84 -50.18 60.73 -17.35
N TYR A 85 -49.00 60.68 -16.73
CA TYR A 85 -48.35 61.82 -16.08
C TYR A 85 -48.14 63.00 -17.05
N LYS A 86 -47.64 62.74 -18.27
CA LYS A 86 -47.35 63.77 -19.27
C LYS A 86 -48.59 64.46 -19.84
N GLN A 87 -49.74 63.78 -19.84
CA GLN A 87 -50.99 64.31 -20.38
C GLN A 87 -51.90 64.93 -19.30
N LEU A 88 -51.57 64.77 -18.02
CA LEU A 88 -52.34 65.34 -16.91
C LEU A 88 -52.10 66.85 -16.78
N ASP A 89 -53.18 67.63 -16.80
CA ASP A 89 -53.18 69.06 -16.50
C ASP A 89 -54.32 69.46 -15.54
N GLU A 90 -54.36 70.72 -15.11
CA GLU A 90 -55.42 71.19 -14.20
C GLU A 90 -56.82 71.14 -14.84
N LYS A 91 -56.92 71.28 -16.16
CA LYS A 91 -58.21 71.32 -16.86
C LYS A 91 -58.82 69.93 -16.89
N GLU A 92 -58.01 68.92 -17.16
CA GLU A 92 -58.38 67.50 -17.13
C GLU A 92 -58.94 67.11 -15.76
N ILE A 93 -58.18 67.37 -14.69
CA ILE A 93 -58.60 67.02 -13.32
C ILE A 93 -59.90 67.74 -12.93
N LYS A 94 -60.08 69.02 -13.30
CA LYS A 94 -61.30 69.77 -12.98
C LYS A 94 -62.52 69.30 -13.78
N ARG A 95 -62.33 68.86 -15.02
CA ARG A 95 -63.43 68.44 -15.92
C ARG A 95 -63.88 67.00 -15.66
N ASN A 96 -62.94 66.14 -15.28
CA ASN A 96 -63.13 64.69 -15.17
C ASN A 96 -62.86 64.18 -13.75
N ASP A 97 -63.14 65.00 -12.72
CA ASP A 97 -62.87 64.70 -11.32
C ASP A 97 -63.51 63.39 -10.83
N GLU A 98 -64.66 62.99 -11.40
CA GLU A 98 -65.32 61.71 -11.18
C GLU A 98 -64.40 60.49 -11.43
N TYR A 99 -63.43 60.59 -12.34
CA TYR A 99 -62.51 59.51 -12.67
C TYR A 99 -61.25 59.44 -11.80
N TYR A 100 -61.02 60.47 -10.97
CA TYR A 100 -59.86 60.55 -10.08
C TYR A 100 -60.25 60.56 -8.60
N GLN A 101 -61.47 60.12 -8.27
CA GLN A 101 -61.99 60.12 -6.89
C GLN A 101 -61.11 59.36 -5.89
N ALA A 102 -60.29 58.41 -6.35
CA ALA A 102 -59.28 57.73 -5.52
C ALA A 102 -58.26 58.69 -4.89
N TYR A 103 -58.09 59.89 -5.46
CA TYR A 103 -57.18 60.95 -5.00
C TYR A 103 -57.90 62.08 -4.25
N ASN A 104 -59.22 61.95 -4.03
CA ASN A 104 -60.00 62.99 -3.37
C ASN A 104 -59.58 63.11 -1.89
N ARG A 105 -59.11 64.29 -1.50
CA ARG A 105 -58.69 64.55 -0.12
C ARG A 105 -59.10 65.95 0.34
N ARG A 106 -59.16 66.13 1.66
CA ARG A 106 -59.44 67.42 2.28
C ARG A 106 -58.24 68.35 2.13
N ASP A 107 -58.43 69.50 1.49
CA ASP A 107 -57.43 70.56 1.45
C ASP A 107 -57.28 71.18 2.84
N LEU A 108 -56.09 71.05 3.43
CA LEU A 108 -55.76 71.58 4.74
C LEU A 108 -55.88 73.11 4.84
N ARG A 109 -55.75 73.84 3.72
CA ARG A 109 -55.80 75.31 3.69
C ARG A 109 -57.21 75.86 3.50
N THR A 110 -58.06 75.17 2.74
CA THR A 110 -59.40 75.67 2.37
C THR A 110 -60.54 74.87 2.99
N GLY A 111 -60.25 73.72 3.57
CA GLY A 111 -61.23 72.80 4.17
C GLY A 111 -62.10 72.04 3.17
N LYS A 112 -61.99 72.33 1.86
CA LYS A 112 -62.77 71.68 0.79
C LYS A 112 -62.15 70.36 0.37
N PHE A 113 -63.00 69.39 0.05
CA PHE A 113 -62.60 68.15 -0.59
C PHE A 113 -62.45 68.36 -2.09
N GLY A 114 -61.41 67.77 -2.67
CA GLY A 114 -61.20 67.77 -4.11
C GLY A 114 -59.95 66.99 -4.50
N VAL A 115 -59.82 66.73 -5.79
CA VAL A 115 -58.63 66.12 -6.38
C VAL A 115 -57.69 67.25 -6.82
N LYS A 116 -56.44 67.24 -6.36
CA LYS A 116 -55.40 68.16 -6.87
C LYS A 116 -54.47 67.44 -7.83
N LEU A 117 -54.10 68.11 -8.91
CA LEU A 117 -53.14 67.61 -9.90
C LEU A 117 -51.82 67.16 -9.25
N SER A 118 -51.30 67.95 -8.30
CA SER A 118 -50.07 67.64 -7.55
C SER A 118 -50.11 66.28 -6.87
N ASP A 119 -51.29 65.83 -6.47
CA ASP A 119 -51.44 64.61 -5.66
C ASP A 119 -51.43 63.38 -6.56
N VAL A 120 -52.10 63.48 -7.72
CA VAL A 120 -52.09 62.47 -8.77
C VAL A 120 -50.68 62.34 -9.35
N GLN A 121 -50.03 63.47 -9.67
CA GLN A 121 -48.67 63.49 -10.19
C GLN A 121 -47.67 62.91 -9.19
N PHE A 122 -47.77 63.29 -7.91
CA PHE A 122 -46.89 62.75 -6.87
C PHE A 122 -47.08 61.24 -6.67
N ASP A 123 -48.32 60.74 -6.66
CA ASP A 123 -48.58 59.29 -6.60
C ASP A 123 -48.01 58.55 -7.82
N LEU A 124 -48.22 59.08 -9.03
CA LEU A 124 -47.66 58.50 -10.26
C LEU A 124 -46.13 58.47 -10.24
N GLU A 125 -45.47 59.55 -9.82
CA GLU A 125 -44.02 59.59 -9.64
C GLU A 125 -43.54 58.51 -8.67
N LYS A 126 -44.19 58.41 -7.50
CA LYS A 126 -43.83 57.43 -6.47
C LYS A 126 -44.07 55.99 -6.93
N ARG A 127 -45.15 55.74 -7.69
CA ARG A 127 -45.41 54.44 -8.31
C ARG A 127 -44.34 54.08 -9.33
N MET A 128 -44.01 54.99 -10.25
CA MET A 128 -42.96 54.75 -11.24
C MET A 128 -41.59 54.50 -10.58
N GLU A 129 -41.24 55.27 -9.54
CA GLU A 129 -40.02 55.09 -8.75
C GLU A 129 -39.99 53.69 -8.12
N ALA A 130 -41.07 53.28 -7.44
CA ALA A 130 -41.18 51.97 -6.80
C ALA A 130 -41.12 50.81 -7.82
N LEU A 131 -41.77 50.93 -8.97
CA LEU A 131 -41.76 49.91 -10.02
C LEU A 131 -40.37 49.76 -10.66
N ARG A 132 -39.67 50.88 -10.92
CA ARG A 132 -38.30 50.88 -11.43
C ARG A 132 -37.34 50.23 -10.44
N GLU A 133 -37.48 50.53 -9.15
CA GLU A 133 -36.66 49.90 -8.12
C GLU A 133 -36.96 48.40 -7.99
N ARG A 134 -38.24 48.02 -7.98
CA ARG A 134 -38.63 46.59 -7.95
C ARG A 134 -38.09 45.84 -9.17
N LYS A 135 -38.14 46.42 -10.37
CA LYS A 135 -37.54 45.84 -11.58
C LYS A 135 -36.05 45.59 -11.40
N ARG A 136 -35.32 46.60 -10.90
CA ARG A 136 -33.87 46.51 -10.64
C ARG A 136 -33.57 45.37 -9.69
N LEU A 137 -34.29 45.29 -8.57
CA LEU A 137 -34.11 44.26 -7.55
C LEU A 137 -34.46 42.86 -8.09
N VAL A 138 -35.54 42.69 -8.86
CA VAL A 138 -35.90 41.38 -9.43
C VAL A 138 -34.85 40.88 -10.44
N ALA A 139 -34.33 41.77 -11.29
CA ALA A 139 -33.25 41.42 -12.21
C ALA A 139 -31.95 41.05 -11.47
N GLU A 140 -31.60 41.79 -10.42
CA GLU A 140 -30.46 41.52 -9.55
C GLU A 140 -30.63 40.17 -8.83
N LEU A 141 -31.82 39.90 -8.27
CA LEU A 141 -32.18 38.65 -7.61
C LEU A 141 -31.98 37.45 -8.53
N ARG A 142 -32.54 37.49 -9.76
CA ARG A 142 -32.40 36.41 -10.75
C ARG A 142 -30.94 36.18 -11.12
N THR A 143 -30.18 37.25 -11.31
CA THR A 143 -28.75 37.17 -11.64
C THR A 143 -27.95 36.46 -10.54
N HIS A 144 -28.22 36.75 -9.27
CA HIS A 144 -27.53 36.08 -8.15
C HIS A 144 -27.98 34.62 -7.98
N TYR A 145 -29.28 34.33 -8.18
CA TYR A 145 -29.81 32.97 -8.19
C TYR A 145 -29.11 32.10 -9.26
N ASP A 146 -29.07 32.56 -10.51
CA ASP A 146 -28.44 31.84 -11.62
C ASP A 146 -26.93 31.65 -11.41
N LYS A 147 -26.26 32.64 -10.81
CA LYS A 147 -24.85 32.53 -10.43
C LYS A 147 -24.64 31.48 -9.35
N ALA A 148 -25.49 31.41 -8.34
CA ALA A 148 -25.38 30.40 -7.29
C ALA A 148 -25.55 28.99 -7.89
N GLU A 149 -26.65 28.74 -8.61
CA GLU A 149 -26.91 27.44 -9.22
C GLU A 149 -25.80 27.03 -10.22
N SER A 150 -25.41 27.91 -11.14
CA SER A 150 -24.40 27.59 -12.14
C SER A 150 -23.01 27.32 -11.55
N LYS A 151 -22.62 28.03 -10.47
CA LYS A 151 -21.35 27.79 -9.78
C LYS A 151 -21.37 26.51 -8.98
N TYR A 152 -22.51 26.17 -8.36
CA TYR A 152 -22.70 24.89 -7.70
C TYR A 152 -22.56 23.72 -8.68
N VAL A 153 -23.29 23.76 -9.80
CA VAL A 153 -23.22 22.73 -10.86
C VAL A 153 -21.80 22.58 -11.39
N ARG A 154 -21.07 23.68 -11.60
CA ARG A 154 -19.65 23.63 -12.02
C ARG A 154 -18.76 22.99 -10.96
N SER A 155 -19.01 23.21 -9.67
CA SER A 155 -18.25 22.57 -8.59
C SER A 155 -18.48 21.06 -8.58
N GLN A 156 -19.73 20.62 -8.75
CA GLN A 156 -20.10 19.21 -8.88
C GLN A 156 -19.46 18.54 -10.11
N GLN A 157 -19.45 19.23 -11.25
CA GLN A 157 -18.80 18.74 -12.47
C GLN A 157 -17.30 18.50 -12.23
N ARG A 158 -16.61 19.47 -11.62
CA ARG A 158 -15.17 19.35 -11.31
C ARG A 158 -14.88 18.26 -10.28
N PHE A 159 -15.71 18.14 -9.26
CA PHE A 159 -15.63 17.01 -8.32
C PHE A 159 -15.76 15.67 -9.05
N THR A 160 -16.72 15.57 -9.97
CA THR A 160 -16.93 14.37 -10.80
C THR A 160 -15.75 14.08 -11.71
N GLU A 161 -15.11 15.10 -12.29
CA GLU A 161 -13.88 14.95 -13.08
C GLU A 161 -12.74 14.36 -12.24
N VAL A 162 -12.53 14.86 -11.02
CA VAL A 162 -11.52 14.31 -10.08
C VAL A 162 -11.86 12.87 -9.72
N LYS A 163 -13.12 12.58 -9.39
CA LYS A 163 -13.58 11.23 -9.10
C LYS A 163 -13.35 10.28 -10.27
N ASN A 164 -13.69 10.67 -11.49
CA ASN A 164 -13.49 9.84 -12.68
C ASN A 164 -12.01 9.64 -13.02
N LYS A 165 -11.15 10.63 -12.75
CA LYS A 165 -9.69 10.54 -12.97
C LYS A 165 -9.03 9.50 -12.06
N TYR A 166 -9.45 9.42 -10.79
CA TYR A 166 -8.78 8.59 -9.78
C TYR A 166 -9.58 7.36 -9.33
N GLY A 167 -10.88 7.31 -9.60
CA GLY A 167 -11.80 6.26 -9.15
C GLY A 167 -12.19 6.41 -7.68
N ASN A 168 -11.20 6.35 -6.78
CA ASN A 168 -11.41 6.37 -5.32
C ASN A 168 -10.43 7.32 -4.60
N ALA A 169 -10.73 7.64 -3.34
CA ALA A 169 -9.95 8.58 -2.55
C ALA A 169 -8.50 8.10 -2.32
N LYS A 170 -8.27 6.81 -2.09
CA LYS A 170 -6.93 6.26 -1.81
C LYS A 170 -6.00 6.46 -3.01
N THR A 171 -6.49 6.14 -4.20
CA THR A 171 -5.76 6.36 -5.46
C THR A 171 -5.52 7.84 -5.72
N MET A 172 -6.49 8.72 -5.45
CA MET A 172 -6.29 10.17 -5.53
C MET A 172 -5.16 10.64 -4.61
N PHE A 173 -5.12 10.18 -3.36
CA PHE A 173 -4.05 10.52 -2.42
C PHE A 173 -2.69 10.02 -2.91
N LEU A 174 -2.57 8.74 -3.28
CA LEU A 174 -1.31 8.16 -3.77
C LEU A 174 -0.79 8.83 -5.04
N ARG A 175 -1.68 9.20 -5.98
CA ARG A 175 -1.34 9.85 -7.26
C ARG A 175 -1.35 11.37 -7.22
N SER A 176 -1.59 11.97 -6.05
CA SER A 176 -1.73 13.42 -5.91
C SER A 176 -0.47 14.17 -6.36
N ASN A 177 -0.64 15.28 -7.05
CA ASN A 177 0.43 16.14 -7.55
C ASN A 177 -0.04 17.61 -7.54
N GLU A 178 0.78 18.53 -8.05
CA GLU A 178 0.43 19.95 -8.13
C GLU A 178 -0.85 20.21 -8.95
N GLU A 179 -1.09 19.44 -10.01
CA GLU A 179 -2.31 19.50 -10.82
C GLU A 179 -3.54 19.10 -9.99
N THR A 180 -3.40 18.08 -9.15
CA THR A 180 -4.45 17.62 -8.23
C THR A 180 -4.76 18.72 -7.20
N ILE A 181 -3.73 19.29 -6.57
CA ILE A 181 -3.90 20.39 -5.61
C ILE A 181 -4.57 21.60 -6.28
N SER A 182 -4.15 21.94 -7.50
CA SER A 182 -4.76 23.04 -8.26
C SER A 182 -6.23 22.78 -8.59
N SER A 183 -6.58 21.54 -8.93
CA SER A 183 -7.96 21.12 -9.16
C SER A 183 -8.81 21.22 -7.90
N LEU A 184 -8.28 20.80 -6.75
CA LEU A 184 -8.95 20.92 -5.44
C LEU A 184 -9.16 22.39 -5.04
N LYS A 185 -8.14 23.26 -5.20
CA LYS A 185 -8.27 24.71 -4.98
C LYS A 185 -9.35 25.34 -5.86
N LEU A 186 -9.43 24.89 -7.12
CA LEU A 186 -10.45 25.39 -8.04
C LEU A 186 -11.85 24.94 -7.63
N ILE A 187 -12.03 23.70 -7.17
CA ILE A 187 -13.31 23.21 -6.64
C ILE A 187 -13.74 24.05 -5.43
N ALA A 188 -12.83 24.26 -4.47
CA ALA A 188 -13.11 25.05 -3.27
C ALA A 188 -13.51 26.49 -3.61
N SER A 189 -12.76 27.17 -4.49
CA SER A 189 -13.03 28.57 -4.85
C SER A 189 -14.31 28.75 -5.67
N VAL A 190 -14.64 27.82 -6.57
CA VAL A 190 -15.89 27.88 -7.35
C VAL A 190 -17.09 27.62 -6.44
N PHE A 191 -16.99 26.70 -5.49
CA PHE A 191 -18.05 26.45 -4.52
C PHE A 191 -18.23 27.62 -3.55
N ASP A 192 -17.15 28.21 -3.04
CA ASP A 192 -17.22 29.40 -2.20
C ASP A 192 -17.94 30.55 -2.93
N SER A 193 -17.66 30.74 -4.22
CA SER A 193 -18.37 31.70 -5.07
C SER A 193 -19.87 31.41 -5.20
N SER A 194 -20.27 30.13 -5.19
CA SER A 194 -21.68 29.73 -5.17
C SER A 194 -22.35 30.15 -3.87
N VAL A 195 -21.71 29.89 -2.73
CA VAL A 195 -22.22 30.27 -1.40
C VAL A 195 -22.32 31.79 -1.27
N GLN A 196 -21.33 32.53 -1.76
CA GLN A 196 -21.38 34.00 -1.79
C GLN A 196 -22.51 34.53 -2.67
N ALA A 197 -22.72 33.96 -3.86
CA ALA A 197 -23.83 34.33 -4.74
C ALA A 197 -25.19 34.03 -4.09
N PHE A 198 -25.32 32.91 -3.37
CA PHE A 198 -26.53 32.58 -2.63
C PHE A 198 -26.82 33.58 -1.50
N LYS A 199 -25.79 34.02 -0.76
CA LYS A 199 -25.93 35.07 0.26
C LYS A 199 -26.42 36.39 -0.35
N GLN A 200 -25.88 36.78 -1.51
CA GLN A 200 -26.34 37.97 -2.24
C GLN A 200 -27.79 37.83 -2.71
N TYR A 201 -28.15 36.66 -3.25
CA TYR A 201 -29.53 36.31 -3.60
C TYR A 201 -30.49 36.50 -2.40
N LYS A 202 -30.16 35.96 -1.22
CA LYS A 202 -30.96 36.13 0.00
C LYS A 202 -31.10 37.59 0.41
N ALA A 203 -30.00 38.34 0.41
CA ALA A 203 -30.00 39.76 0.77
C ALA A 203 -30.88 40.60 -0.17
N VAL A 204 -30.94 40.27 -1.47
CA VAL A 204 -31.85 40.96 -2.41
C VAL A 204 -33.29 40.49 -2.23
N SER A 205 -33.52 39.20 -1.97
CA SER A 205 -34.86 38.66 -1.68
C SER A 205 -35.49 39.35 -0.47
N GLU A 206 -34.71 39.58 0.60
CA GLU A 206 -35.15 40.29 1.80
C GLU A 206 -35.56 41.74 1.51
N LYS A 207 -34.84 42.43 0.61
CA LYS A 207 -35.20 43.80 0.18
C LYS A 207 -36.48 43.87 -0.63
N ILE A 208 -36.78 42.83 -1.43
CA ILE A 208 -38.03 42.74 -2.19
C ILE A 208 -39.22 42.43 -1.26
N GLY A 209 -38.98 41.65 -0.19
CA GLY A 209 -40.01 41.27 0.77
C GLY A 209 -40.67 39.94 0.40
N ASN A 210 -41.99 39.92 0.23
CA ASN A 210 -42.73 38.70 -0.07
C ASN A 210 -42.46 38.20 -1.50
N THR A 211 -41.47 37.33 -1.63
CA THR A 211 -41.10 36.68 -2.90
C THR A 211 -41.80 35.33 -3.10
N GLY A 212 -42.43 34.77 -2.06
CA GLY A 212 -42.94 33.40 -2.05
C GLY A 212 -41.85 32.32 -1.90
N HIS A 213 -40.60 32.73 -1.66
CA HIS A 213 -39.42 31.86 -1.61
C HIS A 213 -38.65 32.10 -0.30
N ASN A 214 -38.38 31.05 0.48
CA ASN A 214 -37.59 31.17 1.71
C ASN A 214 -36.50 30.09 1.82
N GLN A 215 -35.67 30.00 0.79
CA GLN A 215 -34.58 29.02 0.74
C GLN A 215 -33.59 29.21 1.89
N GLU A 216 -33.29 28.12 2.57
CA GLU A 216 -32.24 27.98 3.56
C GLU A 216 -31.18 27.02 3.01
N LEU A 217 -29.91 27.42 3.07
CA LEU A 217 -28.79 26.64 2.56
C LEU A 217 -28.30 25.66 3.61
N ILE A 218 -28.37 24.36 3.31
CA ILE A 218 -27.89 23.27 4.16
C ILE A 218 -26.67 22.62 3.50
N LEU A 219 -25.54 22.63 4.20
CA LEU A 219 -24.28 22.09 3.72
C LEU A 219 -24.07 20.65 4.21
N ASN A 220 -24.01 19.71 3.27
CA ASN A 220 -23.79 18.29 3.53
C ASN A 220 -22.32 17.91 3.32
N GLU A 221 -21.73 17.20 4.29
CA GLU A 221 -20.34 16.76 4.21
C GLU A 221 -20.17 15.57 3.25
N ILE A 222 -19.11 15.60 2.42
CA ILE A 222 -18.70 14.49 1.57
C ILE A 222 -17.71 13.63 2.36
N LYS A 223 -18.16 12.47 2.86
CA LYS A 223 -17.32 11.53 3.63
C LYS A 223 -16.77 10.43 2.74
N ASN A 224 -17.56 9.98 1.77
CA ASN A 224 -17.18 8.94 0.84
C ASN A 224 -17.29 9.46 -0.60
N MET A 225 -16.14 9.64 -1.25
CA MET A 225 -16.05 10.10 -2.64
C MET A 225 -16.83 9.20 -3.63
N ASP A 226 -17.03 7.93 -3.30
CA ASP A 226 -17.68 6.96 -4.17
C ASP A 226 -19.21 7.13 -4.21
N SER A 227 -19.82 7.60 -3.11
CA SER A 227 -21.29 7.68 -2.96
C SER A 227 -21.82 9.10 -2.77
N ASP A 228 -21.06 9.97 -2.13
CA ASP A 228 -21.45 11.35 -1.85
C ASP A 228 -21.12 12.30 -3.04
N GLY A 229 -21.67 13.51 -3.03
CA GLY A 229 -21.30 14.56 -3.99
C GLY A 229 -21.94 14.45 -5.38
N MET A 230 -22.74 13.41 -5.66
CA MET A 230 -23.26 13.14 -7.01
C MET A 230 -24.74 13.49 -7.20
N THR A 231 -25.49 13.70 -6.12
CA THR A 231 -26.91 14.07 -6.22
C THR A 231 -27.05 15.51 -6.70
N LYS A 232 -28.01 15.74 -7.62
CA LYS A 232 -28.32 17.09 -8.10
C LYS A 232 -29.08 17.85 -7.01
N ALA A 233 -28.67 19.08 -6.75
CA ALA A 233 -29.40 19.98 -5.87
C ALA A 233 -30.53 20.68 -6.65
N ASP A 234 -31.68 20.87 -5.99
CA ASP A 234 -32.81 21.62 -6.52
C ASP A 234 -32.87 22.98 -5.82
N PHE A 235 -32.41 24.04 -6.50
CA PHE A 235 -32.34 25.40 -5.97
C PHE A 235 -33.72 26.05 -5.74
N MET A 236 -34.80 25.42 -6.20
CA MET A 236 -36.17 25.90 -5.96
C MET A 236 -36.76 25.42 -4.63
N GLN A 237 -36.08 24.54 -3.89
CA GLN A 237 -36.57 24.04 -2.61
C GLN A 237 -36.27 25.01 -1.47
N ASP A 238 -37.24 25.19 -0.57
CA ASP A 238 -37.05 25.99 0.66
C ASP A 238 -35.92 25.43 1.54
N LYS A 239 -35.70 24.11 1.54
CA LYS A 239 -34.53 23.49 2.14
C LYS A 239 -33.56 23.10 1.05
N LEU A 240 -32.64 24.00 0.72
CA LEU A 240 -31.64 23.77 -0.30
C LEU A 240 -30.49 22.96 0.27
N GLU A 241 -30.56 21.64 0.08
CA GLU A 241 -29.49 20.72 0.44
C GLU A 241 -28.42 20.66 -0.66
N VAL A 242 -27.19 21.04 -0.29
CA VAL A 242 -26.04 21.02 -1.20
C VAL A 242 -24.84 20.35 -0.54
N TRP A 243 -24.06 19.61 -1.34
CA TRP A 243 -22.75 19.10 -0.90
C TRP A 243 -21.72 20.22 -0.69
N ASP A 244 -20.98 20.13 0.41
CA ASP A 244 -19.90 21.04 0.77
C ASP A 244 -18.59 20.63 0.08
N TYR A 245 -18.48 20.99 -1.20
CA TYR A 245 -17.28 20.70 -2.00
C TYR A 245 -16.04 21.44 -1.49
N LYS A 246 -16.21 22.59 -0.81
CA LYS A 246 -15.07 23.35 -0.27
C LYS A 246 -14.45 22.61 0.90
N ARG A 247 -15.24 22.22 1.90
CA ARG A 247 -14.74 21.47 3.06
C ARG A 247 -14.06 20.15 2.64
N TRP A 248 -14.64 19.44 1.68
CA TRP A 248 -14.02 18.23 1.12
C TRP A 248 -12.67 18.54 0.44
N ALA A 249 -12.64 19.54 -0.44
CA ALA A 249 -11.42 19.87 -1.19
C ALA A 249 -10.30 20.37 -0.26
N GLU A 250 -10.62 21.21 0.73
CA GLU A 250 -9.69 21.69 1.74
C GLU A 250 -9.16 20.55 2.62
N GLY A 251 -10.04 19.65 3.08
CA GLY A 251 -9.62 18.46 3.84
C GLY A 251 -8.75 17.50 3.04
N ALA A 252 -9.04 17.32 1.74
CA ALA A 252 -8.19 16.53 0.84
C ALA A 252 -6.81 17.17 0.64
N MET A 253 -6.75 18.48 0.45
CA MET A 253 -5.47 19.21 0.35
C MET A 253 -4.66 19.10 1.64
N GLU A 254 -5.30 19.25 2.81
CA GLU A 254 -4.65 19.10 4.10
C GLU A 254 -4.10 17.68 4.30
N GLY A 255 -4.86 16.64 3.92
CA GLY A 255 -4.39 15.25 3.96
C GLY A 255 -3.20 15.00 3.03
N ILE A 256 -3.20 15.61 1.84
CA ILE A 256 -2.05 15.53 0.91
C ILE A 256 -0.81 16.19 1.53
N GLU A 257 -0.96 17.40 2.08
CA GLU A 257 0.15 18.17 2.64
C GLU A 257 0.71 17.55 3.92
N LYS A 258 -0.15 17.11 4.84
CA LYS A 258 0.28 16.64 6.16
C LYS A 258 0.59 15.14 6.23
N GLU A 259 -0.01 14.32 5.37
CA GLU A 259 0.23 12.88 5.38
C GLU A 259 1.01 12.40 4.15
N ILE A 260 0.56 12.74 2.95
CA ILE A 260 1.11 12.14 1.72
C ILE A 260 2.49 12.67 1.37
N VAL A 261 2.70 13.98 1.42
CA VAL A 261 3.99 14.60 1.09
C VAL A 261 5.10 14.10 2.04
N PRO A 262 4.95 14.16 3.38
CA PRO A 262 5.95 13.62 4.29
C PRO A 262 6.20 12.12 4.11
N MET A 263 5.15 11.33 3.84
CA MET A 263 5.29 9.91 3.57
C MET A 263 6.14 9.65 2.31
N ARG A 264 5.97 10.45 1.25
CA ARG A 264 6.77 10.35 0.02
C ARG A 264 8.24 10.71 0.26
N ASP A 265 8.50 11.77 1.02
CA ASP A 265 9.87 12.17 1.36
C ASP A 265 10.55 11.13 2.26
N HIS A 266 9.78 10.50 3.14
CA HIS A 266 10.27 9.40 3.96
C HIS A 266 10.64 8.19 3.10
N LEU A 267 9.85 7.80 2.09
CA LEU A 267 10.21 6.72 1.16
C LEU A 267 11.59 6.97 0.49
N ILE A 268 11.86 8.21 0.07
CA ILE A 268 13.15 8.57 -0.54
C ILE A 268 14.28 8.48 0.50
N SER A 269 14.05 9.04 1.68
CA SER A 269 15.02 9.04 2.77
C SER A 269 15.39 7.62 3.19
N TYR A 270 14.40 6.73 3.28
CA TYR A 270 14.59 5.32 3.61
C TYR A 270 15.44 4.60 2.55
N ASP A 271 15.18 4.85 1.26
CA ASP A 271 15.98 4.29 0.18
C ASP A 271 17.44 4.76 0.23
N ILE A 272 17.64 6.05 0.53
CA ILE A 272 18.98 6.65 0.70
C ILE A 272 19.73 5.97 1.84
N GLU A 273 19.10 5.72 2.99
CA GLU A 273 19.72 5.03 4.12
C GLU A 273 20.11 3.59 3.76
N LEU A 274 19.25 2.84 3.06
CA LEU A 274 19.59 1.51 2.56
C LEU A 274 20.80 1.55 1.60
N ASN A 275 20.84 2.53 0.70
CA ASN A 275 21.97 2.70 -0.23
C ASN A 275 23.27 3.06 0.51
N LYS A 276 23.21 3.87 1.58
CA LYS A 276 24.38 4.15 2.44
C LYS A 276 24.92 2.88 3.10
N LEU A 277 24.04 2.02 3.62
CA LEU A 277 24.45 0.73 4.20
C LEU A 277 25.08 -0.18 3.14
N ARG A 278 24.55 -0.18 1.91
CA ARG A 278 25.14 -0.90 0.78
C ARG A 278 26.56 -0.42 0.47
N GLU A 279 26.78 0.88 0.48
CA GLU A 279 28.10 1.46 0.22
C GLU A 279 29.08 1.19 1.38
N LYS A 280 28.62 1.21 2.63
CA LYS A 280 29.40 0.82 3.81
C LYS A 280 29.88 -0.63 3.70
N LEU A 281 29.02 -1.56 3.30
CA LEU A 281 29.41 -2.96 3.05
C LEU A 281 30.54 -3.08 2.01
N LYS A 282 30.42 -2.35 0.89
CA LYS A 282 31.40 -2.41 -0.20
C LYS A 282 32.74 -1.79 0.16
N LYS A 283 32.74 -0.63 0.81
CA LYS A 283 33.96 0.15 1.08
C LYS A 283 34.67 -0.34 2.34
N ASP A 284 33.92 -0.53 3.41
CA ASP A 284 34.50 -0.80 4.73
C ASP A 284 34.63 -2.31 4.99
N SER A 285 33.96 -3.15 4.20
CA SER A 285 33.93 -4.61 4.38
C SER A 285 33.49 -5.02 5.79
N VAL A 286 32.46 -4.35 6.32
CA VAL A 286 31.87 -4.62 7.65
C VAL A 286 30.39 -4.97 7.50
N SER A 287 29.94 -5.97 8.26
CA SER A 287 28.52 -6.37 8.37
C SER A 287 27.64 -5.22 8.87
N VAL A 288 26.44 -5.08 8.29
CA VAL A 288 25.48 -4.00 8.62
C VAL A 288 24.21 -4.51 9.32
N ARG A 289 24.17 -5.76 9.77
CA ARG A 289 23.00 -6.37 10.44
C ARG A 289 22.47 -5.56 11.62
N SER A 290 23.36 -5.04 12.45
CA SER A 290 22.97 -4.20 13.59
C SER A 290 22.36 -2.87 13.15
N ASP A 291 22.81 -2.33 12.03
CA ASP A 291 22.34 -1.06 11.49
C ASP A 291 20.97 -1.26 10.81
N LEU A 292 20.78 -2.37 10.10
CA LEU A 292 19.48 -2.78 9.55
C LEU A 292 18.40 -2.90 10.63
N THR A 293 18.74 -3.52 11.77
CA THR A 293 17.81 -3.67 12.90
C THR A 293 17.36 -2.30 13.44
N LYS A 294 18.23 -1.28 13.41
CA LYS A 294 17.90 0.09 13.83
C LYS A 294 17.09 0.85 12.78
N LEU A 295 17.22 0.49 11.50
CA LEU A 295 16.52 1.10 10.37
C LEU A 295 15.08 0.56 10.21
N VAL A 296 14.62 -0.39 11.04
CA VAL A 296 13.26 -0.92 10.94
C VAL A 296 12.24 0.18 11.27
N ASP A 297 11.56 0.69 10.25
CA ASP A 297 10.49 1.67 10.41
C ASP A 297 9.10 1.01 10.29
N LYS A 298 8.51 0.71 11.45
CA LYS A 298 7.15 0.16 11.52
C LYS A 298 6.08 1.21 11.20
N MET A 299 6.37 2.50 11.38
CA MET A 299 5.40 3.58 11.17
C MET A 299 5.16 3.83 9.68
N LEU A 300 6.21 3.85 8.86
CA LEU A 300 6.10 4.00 7.40
C LEU A 300 5.24 2.89 6.78
N THR A 301 5.42 1.65 7.25
CA THR A 301 4.64 0.50 6.80
C THR A 301 3.15 0.65 7.11
N VAL A 302 2.82 1.12 8.32
CA VAL A 302 1.43 1.33 8.75
C VAL A 302 0.77 2.45 7.96
N GLN A 303 1.50 3.55 7.72
CA GLN A 303 1.00 4.69 6.93
C GLN A 303 0.68 4.28 5.49
N LEU A 304 1.58 3.57 4.81
CA LEU A 304 1.35 3.14 3.43
C LEU A 304 0.16 2.18 3.33
N ARG A 305 0.01 1.26 4.29
CA ARG A 305 -1.07 0.27 4.31
C ARG A 305 -2.48 0.86 4.50
N LYS A 306 -2.59 2.10 4.97
CA LYS A 306 -3.86 2.85 4.97
C LYS A 306 -4.39 3.07 3.55
N TYR A 307 -3.48 3.27 2.59
CA TYR A 307 -3.78 3.63 1.21
C TYR A 307 -3.65 2.46 0.23
N ASP A 308 -2.64 1.61 0.40
CA ASP A 308 -2.41 0.41 -0.42
C ASP A 308 -2.10 -0.79 0.48
N PRO A 309 -2.91 -1.87 0.46
CA PRO A 309 -2.65 -3.06 1.26
C PRO A 309 -1.34 -3.79 0.90
N ASN A 310 -0.81 -3.60 -0.31
CA ASN A 310 0.38 -4.28 -0.82
C ASN A 310 1.37 -3.30 -1.50
N PRO A 311 1.96 -2.36 -0.73
CA PRO A 311 2.73 -1.24 -1.27
C PRO A 311 4.05 -1.69 -1.91
N MET A 312 4.21 -1.40 -3.20
CA MET A 312 5.41 -1.75 -3.96
C MET A 312 6.73 -1.27 -3.33
N PRO A 313 6.86 -0.02 -2.81
CA PRO A 313 8.10 0.43 -2.18
C PRO A 313 8.57 -0.47 -1.03
N MET A 314 7.64 -1.04 -0.26
CA MET A 314 7.99 -1.93 0.85
C MET A 314 8.56 -3.26 0.38
N ASP A 315 8.06 -3.81 -0.72
CA ASP A 315 8.63 -5.03 -1.31
C ASP A 315 10.04 -4.74 -1.87
N VAL A 316 10.26 -3.56 -2.47
CA VAL A 316 11.58 -3.12 -2.95
C VAL A 316 12.56 -2.97 -1.79
N PHE A 317 12.14 -2.36 -0.68
CA PHE A 317 12.96 -2.29 0.53
C PHE A 317 13.24 -3.67 1.10
N GLY A 318 12.26 -4.56 1.13
CA GLY A 318 12.44 -5.95 1.54
C GLY A 318 13.54 -6.64 0.74
N MET A 319 13.50 -6.54 -0.60
CA MET A 319 14.55 -7.10 -1.45
C MET A 319 15.94 -6.52 -1.15
N LYS A 320 16.03 -5.19 -0.97
CA LYS A 320 17.31 -4.52 -0.62
C LYS A 320 17.83 -4.98 0.75
N ILE A 321 16.95 -5.12 1.75
CA ILE A 321 17.32 -5.59 3.09
C ILE A 321 17.88 -7.01 3.03
N GLU A 322 17.21 -7.93 2.32
CA GLU A 322 17.68 -9.30 2.14
C GLU A 322 19.03 -9.36 1.37
N GLU A 323 19.25 -8.44 0.42
CA GLU A 323 20.56 -8.32 -0.26
C GLU A 323 21.66 -7.91 0.74
N LEU A 324 21.38 -6.94 1.60
CA LEU A 324 22.32 -6.46 2.62
C LEU A 324 22.60 -7.52 3.70
N GLU A 325 21.59 -8.31 4.09
CA GLU A 325 21.71 -9.44 5.00
C GLU A 325 22.65 -10.52 4.43
N TYR A 326 22.42 -10.94 3.18
CA TYR A 326 23.28 -11.91 2.51
C TYR A 326 24.74 -11.43 2.41
N LEU A 327 24.96 -10.18 1.97
CA LEU A 327 26.30 -9.61 1.86
C LEU A 327 26.99 -9.47 3.23
N SER A 328 26.22 -9.13 4.28
CA SER A 328 26.72 -9.07 5.65
C SER A 328 27.17 -10.44 6.17
N GLU A 329 26.42 -11.50 5.86
CA GLU A 329 26.77 -12.88 6.20
C GLU A 329 28.08 -13.30 5.52
N LEU A 330 28.24 -13.01 4.22
CA LEU A 330 29.49 -13.28 3.50
C LEU A 330 30.71 -12.59 4.14
N ILE A 331 30.56 -11.33 4.55
CA ILE A 331 31.64 -10.56 5.19
C ILE A 331 31.97 -11.15 6.57
N THR A 332 30.95 -11.52 7.33
CA THR A 332 31.11 -12.11 8.67
C THR A 332 31.87 -13.43 8.59
N ASN A 333 31.52 -14.26 7.60
CA ASN A 333 32.11 -15.57 7.41
C ASN A 333 33.50 -15.51 6.75
N LYS A 334 33.86 -14.40 6.10
CA LYS A 334 35.15 -14.24 5.38
C LYS A 334 36.36 -14.61 6.24
N ARG A 335 36.39 -14.19 7.51
CA ARG A 335 37.52 -14.46 8.43
C ARG A 335 37.62 -15.93 8.85
N LEU A 336 36.51 -16.67 8.78
CA LEU A 336 36.45 -18.07 9.18
C LEU A 336 36.75 -19.03 8.01
N ARG A 337 36.81 -18.53 6.78
CA ARG A 337 37.07 -19.33 5.58
C ARG A 337 38.51 -19.84 5.48
N ASP A 338 39.46 -19.22 6.18
CA ASP A 338 40.84 -19.71 6.22
C ASP A 338 41.01 -20.95 7.12
N SER A 339 39.96 -21.34 7.86
CA SER A 339 39.95 -22.58 8.63
C SER A 339 40.02 -23.80 7.71
N ALA A 340 40.74 -24.83 8.13
CA ALA A 340 40.71 -26.12 7.44
C ALA A 340 39.45 -26.95 7.80
N ASP A 341 38.69 -26.57 8.83
CA ASP A 341 37.58 -27.37 9.35
C ASP A 341 36.40 -27.47 8.36
N VAL A 342 36.22 -28.66 7.79
CA VAL A 342 35.15 -28.94 6.81
C VAL A 342 33.76 -28.77 7.44
N LYS A 343 33.57 -29.14 8.72
CA LYS A 343 32.27 -28.96 9.40
C LYS A 343 31.96 -27.49 9.63
N LEU A 344 32.98 -26.67 9.92
CA LEU A 344 32.81 -25.22 9.98
C LEU A 344 32.36 -24.69 8.62
N HIS A 345 33.04 -25.05 7.53
CA HIS A 345 32.66 -24.63 6.17
C HIS A 345 31.24 -25.01 5.78
N VAL A 346 30.78 -26.20 6.18
CA VAL A 346 29.38 -26.62 5.97
C VAL A 346 28.43 -25.68 6.69
N ARG A 347 28.67 -25.38 7.98
CA ARG A 347 27.81 -24.45 8.73
C ARG A 347 27.78 -23.04 8.14
N LEU A 348 28.94 -22.51 7.73
CA LEU A 348 29.03 -21.18 7.10
C LEU A 348 28.30 -21.15 5.74
N THR A 349 28.43 -22.21 4.94
CA THR A 349 27.75 -22.28 3.64
C THR A 349 26.24 -22.48 3.82
N GLU A 350 25.80 -23.21 4.84
CA GLU A 350 24.38 -23.36 5.18
C GLU A 350 23.74 -22.02 5.59
N SER A 351 24.41 -21.21 6.41
CA SER A 351 23.89 -19.88 6.76
C SER A 351 23.86 -18.94 5.55
N GLU A 352 24.91 -18.91 4.74
CA GLU A 352 24.95 -18.13 3.49
C GLU A 352 23.85 -18.57 2.49
N LEU A 353 23.63 -19.87 2.33
CA LEU A 353 22.58 -20.42 1.46
C LEU A 353 21.18 -20.04 1.95
N LYS A 354 20.98 -19.99 3.28
CA LYS A 354 19.72 -19.57 3.86
C LYS A 354 19.41 -18.11 3.49
N GLU A 355 20.35 -17.19 3.71
CA GLU A 355 20.13 -15.77 3.42
C GLU A 355 19.89 -15.52 1.92
N VAL A 356 20.70 -16.12 1.02
CA VAL A 356 20.46 -15.96 -0.43
C VAL A 356 19.15 -16.59 -0.90
N SER A 357 18.66 -17.63 -0.21
CA SER A 357 17.35 -18.22 -0.51
C SER A 357 16.19 -17.29 -0.12
N HIS A 358 16.33 -16.52 0.96
CA HIS A 358 15.37 -15.47 1.33
C HIS A 358 15.38 -14.34 0.28
N LEU A 359 16.56 -13.87 -0.12
CA LEU A 359 16.71 -12.88 -1.19
C LEU A 359 16.07 -13.33 -2.50
N ASP A 360 16.36 -14.56 -2.96
CA ASP A 360 15.75 -15.14 -4.16
C ASP A 360 14.21 -15.17 -4.08
N SER A 361 13.67 -15.62 -2.94
CA SER A 361 12.22 -15.66 -2.74
C SER A 361 11.56 -14.29 -2.86
N VAL A 362 12.13 -13.27 -2.22
CA VAL A 362 11.59 -11.90 -2.26
C VAL A 362 11.75 -11.29 -3.65
N ALA A 363 12.92 -11.43 -4.27
CA ALA A 363 13.19 -10.92 -5.61
C ALA A 363 12.29 -11.60 -6.67
N THR A 364 12.04 -12.90 -6.54
CA THR A 364 11.13 -13.64 -7.42
C THR A 364 9.70 -13.15 -7.28
N LYS A 365 9.18 -12.99 -6.05
CA LYS A 365 7.84 -12.42 -5.80
C LYS A 365 7.72 -11.01 -6.37
N LEU A 366 8.72 -10.17 -6.13
CA LEU A 366 8.76 -8.79 -6.60
C LEU A 366 8.84 -8.72 -8.14
N SER A 367 9.59 -9.62 -8.79
CA SER A 367 9.69 -9.68 -10.26
C SER A 367 8.38 -10.02 -10.97
N ALA A 368 7.42 -10.62 -10.27
CA ALA A 368 6.10 -10.96 -10.80
C ALA A 368 5.10 -9.80 -10.74
N ARG A 369 5.44 -8.67 -10.11
CA ARG A 369 4.56 -7.50 -9.99
C ARG A 369 4.39 -6.74 -11.30
N ASN A 370 3.24 -6.09 -11.46
CA ASN A 370 2.99 -5.14 -12.53
C ASN A 370 3.56 -3.76 -12.17
N PHE A 371 4.87 -3.58 -12.36
CA PHE A 371 5.53 -2.32 -12.05
C PHE A 371 5.03 -1.11 -12.86
N ASP A 372 4.41 -1.30 -14.02
CA ASP A 372 3.88 -0.16 -14.78
C ASP A 372 2.66 0.43 -14.07
N GLU A 373 1.84 -0.41 -13.46
CA GLU A 373 0.68 0.01 -12.66
C GLU A 373 1.11 0.57 -11.30
N ASP A 374 1.96 -0.16 -10.57
CA ASP A 374 2.48 0.28 -9.27
C ASP A 374 3.25 1.61 -9.37
N ALA A 375 3.97 1.85 -10.47
CA ALA A 375 4.74 3.08 -10.66
C ALA A 375 3.85 4.32 -10.82
N VAL A 376 2.58 4.17 -11.23
CA VAL A 376 1.65 5.30 -11.30
C VAL A 376 1.29 5.77 -9.89
N ASP A 377 1.02 4.83 -8.97
CA ASP A 377 0.69 5.14 -7.58
C ASP A 377 1.89 5.65 -6.78
N TYR A 378 3.11 5.29 -7.19
CA TYR A 378 4.35 5.66 -6.52
C TYR A 378 5.31 6.47 -7.40
N ASP A 379 4.78 7.29 -8.31
CA ASP A 379 5.56 8.05 -9.32
C ASP A 379 6.67 8.90 -8.67
N HIS A 380 6.36 9.59 -7.57
CA HIS A 380 7.36 10.39 -6.83
C HIS A 380 8.52 9.54 -6.32
N PHE A 381 8.24 8.34 -5.77
CA PHE A 381 9.27 7.43 -5.30
C PHE A 381 10.12 6.90 -6.45
N VAL A 382 9.46 6.41 -7.51
CA VAL A 382 10.13 5.82 -8.67
C VAL A 382 11.02 6.85 -9.37
N ARG A 383 10.52 8.06 -9.63
CA ARG A 383 11.30 9.11 -10.31
C ARG A 383 12.49 9.58 -9.50
N ASN A 384 12.32 9.83 -8.20
CA ASN A 384 13.39 10.41 -7.39
C ASN A 384 14.42 9.38 -6.90
N ALA A 385 14.04 8.12 -6.69
CA ALA A 385 14.98 7.07 -6.25
C ALA A 385 15.59 6.28 -7.42
N TYR A 386 14.87 6.12 -8.54
CA TYR A 386 15.28 5.24 -9.65
C TYR A 386 15.26 5.91 -11.02
N GLY A 387 14.74 7.14 -11.14
CA GLY A 387 14.57 7.85 -12.42
C GLY A 387 13.36 7.36 -13.22
N THR A 388 13.25 6.05 -13.50
CA THR A 388 12.16 5.47 -14.29
C THR A 388 11.73 4.10 -13.76
N SER A 389 10.49 3.68 -14.09
CA SER A 389 10.00 2.34 -13.77
C SER A 389 10.84 1.24 -14.44
N SER A 390 11.36 1.49 -15.64
CA SER A 390 12.27 0.57 -16.35
C SER A 390 13.57 0.33 -15.60
N VAL A 391 14.15 1.37 -14.97
CA VAL A 391 15.37 1.23 -14.15
C VAL A 391 15.07 0.41 -12.90
N LEU A 392 13.94 0.65 -12.24
CA LEU A 392 13.51 -0.15 -11.09
C LEU A 392 13.29 -1.63 -11.47
N LYS A 393 12.58 -1.90 -12.57
CA LYS A 393 12.41 -3.25 -13.12
C LYS A 393 13.76 -3.93 -13.40
N SER A 394 14.70 -3.19 -13.99
CA SER A 394 16.05 -3.68 -14.30
C SER A 394 16.83 -4.03 -13.03
N LEU A 395 16.74 -3.20 -11.98
CA LEU A 395 17.33 -3.49 -10.68
C LEU A 395 16.78 -4.79 -10.10
N VAL A 396 15.46 -4.93 -10.03
CA VAL A 396 14.79 -6.13 -9.49
C VAL A 396 15.20 -7.37 -10.27
N LYS A 397 15.22 -7.29 -11.61
CA LYS A 397 15.67 -8.40 -12.46
C LYS A 397 17.13 -8.76 -12.20
N THR A 398 18.01 -7.77 -12.13
CA THR A 398 19.45 -7.99 -11.90
C THR A 398 19.70 -8.61 -10.53
N THR A 399 18.98 -8.16 -9.49
CA THR A 399 19.07 -8.72 -8.14
C THR A 399 18.53 -10.15 -8.09
N LYS A 400 17.44 -10.45 -8.79
CA LYS A 400 16.93 -11.82 -8.95
C LYS A 400 17.95 -12.73 -9.64
N ASP A 401 18.45 -12.32 -10.80
CA ASP A 401 19.44 -13.09 -11.56
C ASP A 401 20.72 -13.32 -10.74
N PHE A 402 21.11 -12.36 -9.89
CA PHE A 402 22.19 -12.52 -8.93
C PHE A 402 21.87 -13.55 -7.85
N ALA A 403 20.71 -13.44 -7.20
CA ALA A 403 20.28 -14.35 -6.15
C ALA A 403 20.16 -15.80 -6.65
N ASP A 404 19.57 -16.01 -7.83
CA ASP A 404 19.44 -17.31 -8.49
C ASP A 404 20.80 -17.97 -8.71
N ARG A 405 21.77 -17.22 -9.26
CA ARG A 405 23.13 -17.73 -9.50
C ARG A 405 23.84 -18.08 -8.19
N GLU A 406 23.77 -17.20 -7.20
CA GLU A 406 24.46 -17.40 -5.93
C GLU A 406 23.84 -18.55 -5.12
N LYS A 407 22.51 -18.67 -5.12
CA LYS A 407 21.80 -19.80 -4.51
C LYS A 407 22.22 -21.13 -5.11
N LYS A 408 22.25 -21.23 -6.44
CA LYS A 408 22.72 -22.44 -7.13
C LYS A 408 24.17 -22.76 -6.76
N ARG A 409 25.05 -21.77 -6.84
CA ARG A 409 26.47 -21.92 -6.48
C ARG A 409 26.65 -22.42 -5.05
N LYS A 410 25.92 -21.84 -4.10
CA LYS A 410 25.98 -22.22 -2.68
C LYS A 410 25.39 -23.58 -2.39
N ALA A 411 24.32 -23.97 -3.09
CA ALA A 411 23.76 -25.31 -2.98
C ALA A 411 24.74 -26.39 -3.48
N GLU A 412 25.39 -26.16 -4.63
CA GLU A 412 26.42 -27.07 -5.17
C GLU A 412 27.64 -27.15 -4.24
N GLU A 413 28.11 -26.00 -3.72
CA GLU A 413 29.19 -25.93 -2.75
C GLU A 413 28.86 -26.71 -1.47
N LEU A 414 27.65 -26.54 -0.93
CA LEU A 414 27.19 -27.23 0.26
C LEU A 414 27.09 -28.75 0.04
N GLN A 415 26.54 -29.18 -1.10
CA GLN A 415 26.45 -30.60 -1.43
C GLN A 415 27.84 -31.25 -1.50
N ARG A 416 28.80 -30.58 -2.13
CA ARG A 416 30.20 -31.02 -2.19
C ARG A 416 30.81 -31.15 -0.79
N LEU A 417 30.61 -30.15 0.06
CA LEU A 417 31.15 -30.13 1.43
C LEU A 417 30.50 -31.20 2.32
N LYS A 418 29.18 -31.41 2.22
CA LYS A 418 28.47 -32.51 2.90
C LYS A 418 28.98 -33.88 2.45
N GLY A 419 29.28 -34.03 1.16
CA GLY A 419 29.97 -35.21 0.65
C GLY A 419 31.34 -35.38 1.30
N ALA A 420 32.16 -34.32 1.34
CA ALA A 420 33.51 -34.35 1.89
C ALA A 420 33.57 -34.72 3.38
N ILE A 421 32.55 -34.38 4.19
CA ILE A 421 32.50 -34.79 5.62
C ILE A 421 32.60 -36.31 5.78
N ASN A 422 32.04 -37.06 4.84
CA ASN A 422 31.91 -38.51 4.92
C ASN A 422 33.19 -39.26 4.52
N TRP A 423 34.27 -38.56 4.20
CA TRP A 423 35.51 -39.15 3.74
C TRP A 423 36.71 -38.52 4.44
N MET A 424 37.73 -39.33 4.72
CA MET A 424 39.08 -38.87 5.05
C MET A 424 39.96 -39.09 3.83
N VAL A 425 40.49 -38.03 3.24
CA VAL A 425 41.35 -38.10 2.05
C VAL A 425 42.80 -38.27 2.46
N THR A 426 43.41 -39.39 2.07
CA THR A 426 44.85 -39.62 2.17
C THR A 426 45.52 -39.35 0.82
N PRO A 427 46.86 -39.21 0.74
CA PRO A 427 47.56 -39.07 -0.53
C PRO A 427 47.34 -40.21 -1.52
N LYS A 428 46.96 -41.41 -1.04
CA LYS A 428 46.82 -42.62 -1.87
C LYS A 428 45.38 -43.02 -2.14
N ASP A 429 44.43 -42.63 -1.29
CA ASP A 429 43.05 -43.13 -1.33
C ASP A 429 42.10 -42.34 -0.40
N SER A 430 40.80 -42.59 -0.47
CA SER A 430 39.78 -42.02 0.43
C SER A 430 39.19 -43.06 1.37
N ILE A 431 39.26 -42.78 2.68
CA ILE A 431 38.75 -43.66 3.73
C ILE A 431 37.33 -43.21 4.09
N PRO A 432 36.31 -44.09 4.02
CA PRO A 432 34.94 -43.74 4.38
C PRO A 432 34.82 -43.52 5.89
N LEU A 433 34.11 -42.46 6.27
CA LEU A 433 33.74 -42.12 7.65
C LEU A 433 32.28 -42.49 7.93
N PHE A 434 31.87 -43.66 7.45
CA PHE A 434 30.55 -44.27 7.64
C PHE A 434 30.68 -45.80 7.56
N MET A 435 29.81 -46.52 8.27
CA MET A 435 29.94 -47.98 8.44
C MET A 435 29.43 -48.78 7.24
N GLU A 436 28.35 -48.32 6.59
CA GLU A 436 27.72 -49.01 5.47
C GLU A 436 28.36 -48.62 4.14
N VAL A 437 29.46 -49.30 3.80
CA VAL A 437 30.24 -49.00 2.60
C VAL A 437 29.85 -49.90 1.41
N PRO A 438 29.87 -49.39 0.16
CA PRO A 438 29.59 -50.20 -1.03
C PRO A 438 30.46 -51.46 -1.10
N VAL A 439 29.94 -52.54 -1.69
CA VAL A 439 30.64 -53.85 -1.76
C VAL A 439 32.04 -53.73 -2.34
N GLY A 440 32.22 -52.91 -3.39
CA GLY A 440 33.51 -52.64 -4.02
C GLY A 440 34.46 -51.69 -3.28
N SER A 441 34.06 -51.13 -2.13
CA SER A 441 34.95 -50.27 -1.32
C SER A 441 36.15 -51.07 -0.81
N LYS A 442 37.35 -50.53 -1.07
CA LYS A 442 38.63 -51.06 -0.58
C LYS A 442 38.72 -51.05 0.94
N PHE A 443 38.17 -50.02 1.57
CA PHE A 443 38.13 -49.87 3.01
C PHE A 443 36.79 -50.36 3.56
N LYS A 444 36.86 -51.16 4.62
CA LYS A 444 35.73 -51.69 5.39
C LYS A 444 35.92 -51.27 6.86
N PRO A 445 35.34 -50.13 7.28
CA PRO A 445 35.38 -49.70 8.67
C PRO A 445 34.70 -50.71 9.58
N LEU A 446 35.33 -50.99 10.73
CA LEU A 446 34.75 -51.82 11.80
C LEU A 446 34.48 -51.00 13.06
N ILE A 447 35.26 -49.94 13.28
CA ILE A 447 35.03 -48.93 14.30
C ILE A 447 35.14 -47.56 13.66
N LEU A 448 34.17 -46.71 14.00
CA LEU A 448 34.19 -45.28 13.72
C LEU A 448 33.83 -44.56 15.02
N VAL A 449 34.78 -43.82 15.57
CA VAL A 449 34.54 -42.91 16.69
C VAL A 449 34.52 -41.51 16.11
N GLU A 450 33.32 -40.91 16.08
CA GLU A 450 33.08 -39.60 15.46
C GLU A 450 34.12 -38.56 15.88
N GLU A 451 34.66 -37.84 14.90
CA GLU A 451 35.69 -36.80 15.07
C GLU A 451 37.01 -37.24 15.73
N LYS A 452 37.21 -38.52 16.00
CA LYS A 452 38.44 -39.02 16.63
C LYS A 452 39.23 -39.92 15.71
N TYR A 453 38.68 -41.07 15.32
CA TYR A 453 39.38 -42.05 14.50
C TYR A 453 38.44 -43.08 13.88
N THR A 454 38.94 -43.77 12.86
CA THR A 454 38.33 -44.97 12.30
C THR A 454 39.38 -46.04 12.09
N PHE A 455 39.00 -47.30 12.25
CA PHE A 455 39.84 -48.43 11.85
C PHE A 455 39.01 -49.61 11.39
N GLY A 456 39.63 -50.49 10.62
CA GLY A 456 38.99 -51.63 10.00
C GLY A 456 39.94 -52.34 9.06
N PHE A 457 39.43 -52.92 7.99
CA PHE A 457 40.25 -53.58 6.99
C PHE A 457 40.34 -52.79 5.69
N GLN A 458 41.54 -52.79 5.12
CA GLN A 458 41.80 -52.41 3.74
C GLN A 458 42.08 -53.69 2.96
N PHE A 459 41.33 -53.94 1.88
CA PHE A 459 41.51 -55.13 1.05
C PHE A 459 42.25 -54.80 -0.24
N ALA A 460 43.24 -55.64 -0.57
CA ALA A 460 43.77 -55.78 -1.93
C ALA A 460 43.43 -57.21 -2.38
N ASP A 461 42.45 -57.34 -3.28
CA ASP A 461 41.78 -58.59 -3.63
C ASP A 461 41.22 -59.31 -2.39
N THR A 462 41.82 -60.44 -1.98
CA THR A 462 41.39 -61.25 -0.82
C THR A 462 42.18 -60.98 0.45
N THR A 463 43.30 -60.27 0.36
CA THR A 463 44.23 -60.06 1.48
C THR A 463 43.83 -58.84 2.29
N ALA A 464 43.65 -59.02 3.60
CA ALA A 464 43.32 -57.93 4.51
C ALA A 464 44.60 -57.27 5.05
N LEU A 465 44.59 -55.95 5.14
CA LEU A 465 45.46 -55.19 6.03
C LEU A 465 44.58 -54.49 7.05
N GLY A 466 45.01 -54.47 8.31
CA GLY A 466 44.42 -53.56 9.29
C GLY A 466 44.77 -52.13 8.88
N TYR A 467 43.81 -51.21 8.94
CA TYR A 467 44.09 -49.78 8.82
C TYR A 467 43.60 -49.05 10.06
N PHE A 468 44.29 -47.97 10.42
CA PHE A 468 43.84 -46.98 11.38
C PHE A 468 44.01 -45.59 10.76
N SER A 469 43.04 -44.72 10.94
CA SER A 469 43.12 -43.32 10.53
C SER A 469 42.56 -42.39 11.61
N ALA A 470 43.35 -41.40 12.01
CA ALA A 470 42.92 -40.33 12.89
C ALA A 470 42.13 -39.30 12.09
N ILE A 471 40.93 -38.98 12.57
CA ILE A 471 40.03 -38.03 11.92
C ILE A 471 40.41 -36.63 12.38
N ASN A 472 40.81 -35.77 11.45
CA ASN A 472 41.07 -34.35 11.73
C ASN A 472 39.97 -33.46 11.13
N PRO A 473 39.86 -32.19 11.56
CA PRO A 473 38.86 -31.26 11.02
C PRO A 473 38.99 -31.02 9.51
N ALA A 474 40.23 -31.08 8.99
CA ALA A 474 40.54 -30.89 7.57
C ALA A 474 40.06 -32.03 6.67
N ARG A 475 39.78 -33.20 7.24
CA ARG A 475 39.50 -34.44 6.51
C ARG A 475 40.58 -34.81 5.49
N LYS A 476 41.82 -34.36 5.72
CA LYS A 476 42.97 -34.50 4.84
C LYS A 476 44.24 -34.69 5.63
N ASP A 477 45.16 -35.50 5.12
CA ASP A 477 46.55 -35.61 5.62
C ASP A 477 46.66 -35.92 7.13
N GLY A 478 45.66 -36.60 7.69
CA GLY A 478 45.69 -37.12 9.05
C GLY A 478 46.53 -38.39 9.16
N LEU A 479 47.00 -38.71 10.38
CA LEU A 479 47.72 -39.96 10.65
C LEU A 479 46.90 -41.14 10.11
N SER A 480 47.46 -41.85 9.14
CA SER A 480 46.85 -43.05 8.57
C SER A 480 47.92 -44.13 8.47
N VAL A 481 47.70 -45.26 9.14
CA VAL A 481 48.65 -46.37 9.20
C VAL A 481 47.97 -47.65 8.77
N THR A 482 48.72 -48.52 8.11
CA THR A 482 48.32 -49.88 7.76
C THR A 482 49.23 -50.86 8.48
N PHE A 483 48.68 -51.98 8.96
CA PHE A 483 49.41 -52.98 9.73
C PHE A 483 48.99 -54.40 9.33
N PRO A 484 49.90 -55.38 9.45
CA PRO A 484 49.59 -56.76 9.10
C PRO A 484 48.58 -57.36 10.07
N VAL A 485 47.68 -58.19 9.54
CA VAL A 485 46.72 -58.99 10.29
C VAL A 485 46.90 -60.47 9.91
N ASP A 486 46.31 -61.40 10.66
CA ASP A 486 46.34 -62.81 10.26
C ASP A 486 45.46 -63.04 9.02
N ASN A 487 46.08 -63.06 7.84
CA ASN A 487 45.43 -63.18 6.54
C ASN A 487 44.71 -64.53 6.31
N LYS A 488 44.95 -65.54 7.15
CA LYS A 488 44.20 -66.81 7.10
C LYS A 488 42.86 -66.70 7.83
N VAL A 489 42.81 -65.83 8.82
CA VAL A 489 41.64 -65.58 9.67
C VAL A 489 40.81 -64.44 9.11
N PHE A 490 41.44 -63.30 8.89
CA PHE A 490 40.78 -62.05 8.49
C PHE A 490 40.81 -61.94 6.97
N THR A 491 39.73 -62.39 6.33
CA THR A 491 39.53 -62.33 4.87
C THR A 491 38.21 -61.68 4.54
N GLN A 492 38.05 -61.19 3.30
CA GLN A 492 36.81 -60.51 2.90
C GLN A 492 35.56 -61.39 3.08
N ARG A 493 35.67 -62.71 2.84
CA ARG A 493 34.58 -63.68 3.05
C ARG A 493 34.18 -63.84 4.52
N LYS A 494 35.14 -63.65 5.44
CA LYS A 494 34.94 -63.77 6.89
C LYS A 494 34.63 -62.44 7.59
N LEU A 495 34.42 -61.37 6.83
CA LEU A 495 34.03 -60.07 7.39
C LEU A 495 32.75 -60.13 8.25
N PRO A 496 31.69 -60.89 7.90
CA PRO A 496 30.47 -60.97 8.72
C PRO A 496 30.69 -61.49 10.15
N VAL A 497 31.69 -62.37 10.32
CA VAL A 497 32.07 -62.97 11.61
C VAL A 497 33.27 -62.26 12.25
N THR A 498 33.76 -61.17 11.66
CA THR A 498 34.83 -60.37 12.24
C THR A 498 34.26 -59.17 12.99
N LYS A 499 34.82 -58.91 14.16
CA LYS A 499 34.43 -57.80 15.05
C LYS A 499 35.66 -57.06 15.52
N ALA A 500 35.44 -55.89 16.12
CA ALA A 500 36.51 -55.00 16.54
C ALA A 500 36.23 -54.38 17.92
N LEU A 501 37.30 -54.06 18.65
CA LEU A 501 37.28 -53.30 19.90
C LEU A 501 38.37 -52.23 19.86
N SER A 502 38.11 -51.10 20.50
CA SER A 502 39.00 -49.94 20.53
C SER A 502 39.27 -49.46 21.94
N ALA A 503 40.48 -48.99 22.21
CA ALA A 503 40.81 -48.25 23.41
C ALA A 503 41.77 -47.11 23.05
N SER A 504 41.66 -45.98 23.73
CA SER A 504 42.60 -44.86 23.61
C SER A 504 42.79 -44.20 24.97
N ASP A 505 43.87 -43.47 25.13
CA ASP A 505 44.02 -42.55 26.26
C ASP A 505 43.11 -41.32 26.12
N GLU A 506 42.92 -40.59 27.22
CA GLU A 506 42.09 -39.37 27.24
C GLU A 506 42.64 -38.28 26.33
N LYS A 507 43.97 -38.23 26.17
CA LYS A 507 44.66 -37.26 25.31
C LYS A 507 44.63 -37.66 23.83
N GLY A 508 44.28 -38.91 23.52
CA GLY A 508 44.27 -39.43 22.15
C GLY A 508 45.66 -39.45 21.51
N GLU A 509 46.70 -39.72 22.30
CA GLU A 509 48.07 -39.93 21.84
C GLU A 509 48.37 -41.39 21.55
N VAL A 510 47.63 -42.31 22.17
CA VAL A 510 47.79 -43.76 22.02
C VAL A 510 46.46 -44.40 21.67
N PHE A 511 46.45 -45.20 20.61
CA PHE A 511 45.29 -45.96 20.15
C PHE A 511 45.60 -47.45 20.12
N TYR A 512 44.62 -48.25 20.54
CA TYR A 512 44.63 -49.69 20.42
C TYR A 512 43.47 -50.13 19.53
N ALA A 513 43.79 -50.87 18.47
CA ALA A 513 42.83 -51.47 17.57
C ALA A 513 42.91 -53.00 17.70
N LEU A 514 41.81 -53.63 18.14
CA LEU A 514 41.71 -55.07 18.28
C LEU A 514 40.70 -55.60 17.26
N PHE A 515 41.13 -56.53 16.41
CA PHE A 515 40.28 -57.32 15.53
C PHE A 515 40.16 -58.74 16.05
N TYR A 516 38.96 -59.33 16.04
CA TYR A 516 38.75 -60.71 16.46
C TYR A 516 37.69 -61.41 15.61
N SER A 517 37.87 -62.71 15.42
CA SER A 517 36.86 -63.57 14.79
C SER A 517 35.90 -64.13 15.85
N THR A 518 34.61 -64.18 15.55
CA THR A 518 33.62 -64.93 16.35
C THR A 518 33.66 -66.43 16.06
N GLU A 519 34.44 -66.86 15.06
CA GLU A 519 34.71 -68.27 14.78
C GLU A 519 36.02 -68.72 15.42
N LYS A 520 36.04 -69.98 15.87
CA LYS A 520 37.23 -70.57 16.47
C LYS A 520 38.19 -71.12 15.41
N VAL A 521 39.48 -70.97 15.66
CA VAL A 521 40.57 -71.64 14.96
C VAL A 521 41.40 -72.35 16.02
N ASN A 522 41.55 -73.68 15.91
CA ASN A 522 42.18 -74.51 16.94
C ASN A 522 41.57 -74.28 18.34
N GLU A 523 40.23 -74.34 18.42
CA GLU A 523 39.42 -74.16 19.63
C GLU A 523 39.46 -72.77 20.31
N LYS A 524 40.26 -71.84 19.80
CA LYS A 524 40.44 -70.49 20.34
C LYS A 524 39.96 -69.42 19.36
N PHE A 525 39.61 -68.24 19.88
CA PHE A 525 39.22 -67.09 19.07
C PHE A 525 40.47 -66.31 18.66
N PRO A 526 40.80 -66.24 17.36
CA PRO A 526 41.96 -65.50 16.88
C PRO A 526 41.73 -63.98 17.00
N VAL A 527 42.80 -63.28 17.37
CA VAL A 527 42.83 -61.85 17.65
C VAL A 527 44.08 -61.22 17.02
N THR A 528 43.93 -60.06 16.39
CA THR A 528 45.03 -59.14 16.07
C THR A 528 44.85 -57.88 16.90
N LEU A 529 45.88 -57.49 17.65
CA LEU A 529 45.91 -56.24 18.41
C LEU A 529 47.04 -55.36 17.88
N ALA A 530 46.75 -54.12 17.57
CA ALA A 530 47.73 -53.12 17.17
C ALA A 530 47.75 -51.95 18.14
N LYS A 531 48.96 -51.42 18.39
CA LYS A 531 49.20 -50.20 19.14
C LYS A 531 49.70 -49.12 18.18
N ILE A 532 49.08 -47.96 18.21
CA ILE A 532 49.36 -46.83 17.33
C ILE A 532 49.60 -45.59 18.18
N TYR A 533 50.71 -44.90 17.93
CA TYR A 533 50.98 -43.57 18.47
C TYR A 533 50.54 -42.50 17.47
N ARG A 534 49.94 -41.42 17.97
CA ARG A 534 49.50 -40.29 17.13
C ARG A 534 50.65 -39.64 16.35
N LYS A 535 51.84 -39.58 16.96
CA LYS A 535 53.03 -38.95 16.39
C LYS A 535 53.84 -39.88 15.51
N ASP A 536 54.09 -41.10 15.99
CA ASP A 536 55.07 -42.03 15.39
C ASP A 536 54.41 -43.12 14.53
N GLY A 537 53.07 -43.19 14.51
CA GLY A 537 52.33 -44.21 13.77
C GLY A 537 52.33 -45.58 14.46
N LEU A 538 52.43 -46.65 13.68
CA LEU A 538 52.32 -48.02 14.18
C LEU A 538 53.51 -48.34 15.11
N ALA A 539 53.23 -48.68 16.36
CA ALA A 539 54.24 -49.16 17.30
C ALA A 539 54.51 -50.66 17.11
N TRP A 540 53.43 -51.45 17.10
CA TRP A 540 53.47 -52.89 16.87
C TRP A 540 52.07 -53.43 16.54
N SER A 541 52.03 -54.63 15.95
CA SER A 541 50.82 -55.43 15.75
C SER A 541 51.11 -56.89 16.11
N SER A 542 50.30 -57.47 16.98
CA SER A 542 50.48 -58.82 17.52
C SER A 542 49.27 -59.69 17.26
N ASN A 543 49.50 -60.89 16.74
CA ASN A 543 48.49 -61.92 16.56
C ASN A 543 48.55 -62.90 17.74
N PHE A 544 47.41 -63.19 18.35
CA PHE A 544 47.29 -64.21 19.41
C PHE A 544 45.87 -64.78 19.43
N ALA A 545 45.61 -65.74 20.31
CA ALA A 545 44.28 -66.32 20.46
C ALA A 545 43.78 -66.25 21.92
N CYS A 546 42.48 -66.04 22.05
CA CYS A 546 41.73 -66.00 23.31
C CYS A 546 40.90 -67.28 23.49
N GLU A 547 40.79 -67.77 24.72
CA GLU A 547 39.95 -68.95 25.01
C GLU A 547 38.46 -68.63 24.96
N LEU A 548 38.09 -67.43 25.42
CA LEU A 548 36.73 -66.92 25.43
C LEU A 548 36.61 -65.75 24.43
N LEU A 549 35.38 -65.38 24.08
CA LEU A 549 35.10 -64.37 23.06
C LEU A 549 35.44 -62.97 23.59
N PRO A 550 36.28 -62.16 22.90
CA PRO A 550 36.52 -60.77 23.30
C PRO A 550 35.24 -59.94 23.35
N ASN A 551 35.08 -59.13 24.41
CA ASN A 551 33.93 -58.24 24.57
C ASN A 551 34.25 -56.86 25.17
N GLY A 552 35.50 -56.62 25.56
CA GLY A 552 35.93 -55.31 26.06
C GLY A 552 37.44 -55.11 25.93
N LEU A 553 37.86 -53.85 25.81
CA LEU A 553 39.27 -53.46 25.71
C LEU A 553 39.50 -52.26 26.64
N THR A 554 40.47 -52.38 27.55
CA THR A 554 40.78 -51.33 28.52
C THR A 554 42.27 -51.03 28.48
N PHE A 555 42.63 -49.76 28.34
CA PHE A 555 44.01 -49.31 28.36
C PHE A 555 44.37 -48.73 29.74
N HIS A 556 45.38 -49.29 30.40
CA HIS A 556 45.90 -48.83 31.68
C HIS A 556 47.10 -47.91 31.44
N VAL A 557 46.86 -46.59 31.47
CA VAL A 557 47.85 -45.56 31.10
C VAL A 557 49.11 -45.65 31.95
N GLU A 558 48.98 -45.90 33.26
CA GLU A 558 50.11 -45.93 34.22
C GLU A 558 51.08 -47.09 33.96
N SER A 559 50.57 -48.28 33.64
CA SER A 559 51.39 -49.47 33.35
C SER A 559 51.76 -49.60 31.87
N GLY A 560 51.06 -48.88 30.99
CA GLY A 560 51.19 -49.01 29.54
C GLY A 560 50.63 -50.35 29.01
N GLU A 561 49.89 -51.08 29.83
CA GLU A 561 49.30 -52.38 29.51
C GLU A 561 47.87 -52.23 28.98
N VAL A 562 47.46 -53.16 28.14
CA VAL A 562 46.09 -53.24 27.63
C VAL A 562 45.47 -54.58 28.01
N ALA A 563 44.26 -54.51 28.57
CA ALA A 563 43.53 -55.65 29.07
C ALA A 563 42.34 -55.94 28.14
N VAL A 564 42.31 -57.14 27.57
CA VAL A 564 41.20 -57.64 26.76
C VAL A 564 40.28 -58.45 27.67
N LYS A 565 39.07 -57.95 27.89
CA LYS A 565 38.02 -58.70 28.57
C LYS A 565 37.41 -59.70 27.59
N THR A 566 37.29 -60.95 28.02
CA THR A 566 36.73 -62.05 27.22
C THR A 566 35.64 -62.76 28.01
N THR A 567 34.59 -63.22 27.35
CA THR A 567 33.43 -63.88 27.99
C THR A 567 32.90 -65.08 27.22
N ASN A 568 32.27 -66.02 27.91
CA ASN A 568 31.47 -67.08 27.28
C ASN A 568 29.96 -66.86 27.47
N ALA A 569 29.16 -67.73 26.85
CA ALA A 569 27.70 -67.70 26.94
C ALA A 569 27.15 -67.95 28.37
N ALA A 570 27.96 -68.53 29.26
CA ALA A 570 27.63 -68.76 30.67
C ALA A 570 27.95 -67.57 31.59
N GLY A 571 28.53 -66.48 31.05
CA GLY A 571 28.87 -65.28 31.80
C GLY A 571 30.26 -65.30 32.46
N GLU A 572 31.03 -66.38 32.33
CA GLU A 572 32.41 -66.42 32.82
C GLU A 572 33.27 -65.41 32.07
N SER A 573 34.03 -64.60 32.81
CA SER A 573 34.89 -63.56 32.26
C SER A 573 36.36 -63.86 32.55
N LYS A 574 37.23 -63.72 31.55
CA LYS A 574 38.69 -63.76 31.71
C LYS A 574 39.33 -62.48 31.16
N MET A 575 40.36 -62.00 31.83
CA MET A 575 41.18 -60.87 31.35
C MET A 575 42.46 -61.42 30.69
N VAL A 576 42.76 -60.93 29.49
CA VAL A 576 44.03 -61.20 28.81
C VAL A 576 44.82 -59.90 28.79
N PHE A 577 45.97 -59.88 29.46
CA PHE A 577 46.83 -58.71 29.52
C PHE A 577 47.89 -58.76 28.42
N VAL A 578 48.09 -57.64 27.73
CA VAL A 578 49.16 -57.45 26.74
C VAL A 578 50.03 -56.31 27.22
N ASP A 579 51.34 -56.58 27.30
CA ASP A 579 52.31 -55.59 27.77
C ASP A 579 52.55 -54.47 26.76
N ARG A 580 53.31 -53.45 27.17
CA ARG A 580 53.63 -52.28 26.34
C ARG A 580 54.33 -52.62 25.01
N ASN A 581 54.92 -53.81 24.88
CA ASN A 581 55.67 -54.30 23.74
C ASN A 581 54.87 -55.29 22.87
N GLY A 582 53.57 -55.49 23.17
CA GLY A 582 52.71 -56.37 22.39
C GLY A 582 52.82 -57.84 22.73
N LYS A 583 53.45 -58.20 23.86
CA LYS A 583 53.54 -59.59 24.32
C LYS A 583 52.40 -59.92 25.28
N LYS A 584 51.71 -61.05 25.03
CA LYS A 584 50.67 -61.58 25.91
C LYS A 584 51.28 -62.02 27.24
N LYS A 585 50.77 -61.51 28.35
CA LYS A 585 51.08 -61.98 29.71
C LYS A 585 50.03 -62.99 30.14
N GLU A 586 50.47 -64.06 30.80
CA GLU A 586 49.57 -64.91 31.57
C GLU A 586 49.11 -64.13 32.81
N ALA A 587 47.85 -64.30 33.21
CA ALA A 587 47.31 -63.60 34.38
C ALA A 587 48.21 -63.88 35.61
N PRO A 588 48.47 -62.88 36.48
CA PRO A 588 49.10 -63.18 37.76
C PRO A 588 48.22 -64.23 38.47
N LYS A 589 48.85 -65.34 38.87
CA LYS A 589 48.19 -66.44 39.57
C LYS A 589 47.58 -65.98 40.88
#